data_AF-A0A0A1U527-F1
#
_entry.id   AF-A0A0A1U527-F1
#
_cell.length_a   1.000
_cell.length_b   1.000
_cell.length_c   1.000
_cell.angle_alpha   90.00
_cell.angle_beta   90.00
_cell.angle_gamma   90.00
#
_symmetry.space_group_name_H-M   'P 1'
#
loop_
_entity.id
_entity.type
_entity.pdbx_description
1 polymer ?
#
loop_
_entity_poly.entity_id
_entity_poly.type
_entity_poly.pdbx_seq_one_letter_code
_entity_poly.pdbx_strand_id
1 'polypeptide(L)'
;MPLFPLFLLFSNIKLATCNECYSLDGTGCVFNINSTCSGEFYINDSNCIASRAFYNNKKITSIIFNVTKRVIVGNEAFRSSLLSSFVASNGIKQLGTNSFFGTKITTIDLDGVEDIPLSAFANCKQLQSVLNTPNLKTIGENGFYGTNLLSHITFGNQLTQIGNYAFQSSGLVNVSFDGNVNGTLIGNYAFYNCLNLLTVDITNVTSIGEYAFYDSSNLESLINTESLKTVQTSAFSGCDKLKEIHLGQMVSLGESAFGETLTFIFYHGDEDVRAWVSNSVSAGTTIFVPRSYNDTKFAERSVVKVLCHSHEYIDTTIQYTTNVDESQCKECPEGTGTLDGVNDNCDLDTSYCQRVNPNCKYCDGQICAQCTDNSHITEDTHKCYNISPDGYYLDGDIYKHCDAHCDTCESKGSCTKCSPNYIYIEDTSKCDSECPKGSFVLGNVCKKCMSKCTECVSQDECRTCVDGYYFNGIKCAACKSHCDECYDYDVCALCEDSYYYQEDTEDCVKYCPSNYFIDNLVCRKCNKHCKTCENFYSCEVCEDGFFPKEDDGECVNPCPEKYFLQDKKCLKCQEKYLLPCTDNECKVCVGTKNGALKVSIVLTLMVSVFVL
;
A
#
# COMPACT_ATOMS: atom_id res chain seq x y z
N MET A 1 -2.73 -47.86 -42.52
CA MET A 1 -2.49 -49.08 -43.33
C MET A 1 -1.04 -49.07 -43.77
N PRO A 2 -0.35 -50.21 -43.86
CA PRO A 2 -0.87 -51.58 -43.79
C PRO A 2 -0.57 -52.21 -42.41
N LEU A 3 -1.08 -53.33 -41.95
CA LEU A 3 -2.24 -54.19 -42.21
C LEU A 3 -2.29 -55.08 -40.94
N PHE A 4 -3.47 -55.25 -40.34
CA PHE A 4 -3.71 -56.24 -39.28
C PHE A 4 -3.24 -57.65 -39.70
N PRO A 5 -2.98 -58.54 -38.72
CA PRO A 5 -4.01 -59.55 -38.53
C PRO A 5 -4.55 -59.56 -37.10
N LEU A 6 -5.86 -59.69 -37.06
CA LEU A 6 -6.72 -59.68 -35.91
C LEU A 6 -7.01 -61.13 -35.50
N PHE A 7 -6.86 -61.37 -34.20
CA PHE A 7 -7.61 -62.30 -33.35
C PHE A 7 -7.31 -63.82 -33.32
N LEU A 8 -7.13 -64.23 -32.05
CA LEU A 8 -7.56 -65.46 -31.38
C LEU A 8 -6.61 -66.66 -31.38
N LEU A 9 -5.86 -66.75 -30.28
CA LEU A 9 -5.94 -67.88 -29.34
C LEU A 9 -5.28 -67.43 -28.03
N PHE A 10 -5.99 -66.61 -27.24
CA PHE A 10 -5.71 -66.59 -25.81
C PHE A 10 -6.20 -67.94 -25.28
N SER A 11 -5.26 -68.88 -25.14
CA SER A 11 -5.45 -69.99 -24.24
C SER A 11 -5.79 -69.40 -22.88
N ASN A 12 -6.97 -69.75 -22.36
CA ASN A 12 -7.40 -69.54 -21.00
C ASN A 12 -6.34 -70.10 -20.03
N ILE A 13 -5.30 -69.32 -19.75
CA ILE A 13 -4.60 -69.41 -18.49
C ILE A 13 -5.58 -68.75 -17.53
N LYS A 14 -6.27 -69.58 -16.74
CA LYS A 14 -6.85 -69.14 -15.48
C LYS A 14 -5.75 -68.39 -14.71
N LEU A 15 -5.70 -67.07 -14.82
CA LEU A 15 -5.06 -66.26 -13.79
C LEU A 15 -5.84 -66.57 -12.52
N ALA A 16 -5.14 -67.13 -11.53
CA ALA A 16 -5.70 -67.50 -10.26
C ALA A 16 -6.27 -66.26 -9.56
N THR A 17 -7.57 -66.00 -9.75
CA THR A 17 -8.34 -65.03 -8.98
C THR A 17 -8.81 -65.69 -7.69
N CYS A 18 -8.16 -65.35 -6.58
CA CYS A 18 -8.73 -65.09 -5.24
C CYS A 18 -7.63 -65.27 -4.18
N ASN A 19 -6.84 -64.23 -3.93
CA ASN A 19 -6.13 -64.10 -2.65
C ASN A 19 -7.16 -63.64 -1.60
N GLU A 20 -7.96 -64.55 -1.05
CA GLU A 20 -8.81 -64.30 0.14
C GLU A 20 -7.97 -64.22 1.42
N CYS A 21 -6.80 -63.58 1.37
CA CYS A 21 -5.97 -63.45 2.56
C CYS A 21 -6.45 -62.29 3.46
N TYR A 22 -7.19 -61.34 2.86
CA TYR A 22 -7.74 -60.17 3.55
C TYR A 22 -9.26 -60.09 3.36
N SER A 23 -9.91 -59.38 4.31
CA SER A 23 -11.33 -59.01 4.26
C SER A 23 -11.46 -57.49 4.35
N LEU A 24 -12.65 -56.99 4.04
CA LEU A 24 -13.01 -55.60 4.26
C LEU A 24 -13.79 -55.46 5.58
N ASP A 25 -13.40 -54.52 6.43
CA ASP A 25 -14.12 -54.22 7.67
C ASP A 25 -15.43 -53.46 7.38
N GLY A 26 -16.17 -53.09 8.43
CA GLY A 26 -17.44 -52.35 8.30
C GLY A 26 -17.31 -50.97 7.65
N THR A 27 -16.09 -50.46 7.45
CA THR A 27 -15.78 -49.20 6.75
C THR A 27 -15.30 -49.43 5.33
N GLY A 28 -15.15 -50.68 4.90
CA GLY A 28 -14.62 -51.06 3.59
C GLY A 28 -13.09 -51.11 3.52
N CYS A 29 -12.39 -51.09 4.66
CA CYS A 29 -10.93 -51.11 4.71
C CYS A 29 -10.36 -52.51 4.89
N VAL A 30 -9.23 -52.75 4.24
CA VAL A 30 -8.53 -54.04 4.22
C VAL A 30 -8.01 -54.38 5.62
N PHE A 31 -8.33 -55.58 6.10
CA PHE A 31 -7.74 -56.19 7.29
C PHE A 31 -7.36 -57.66 7.05
N ASN A 32 -6.29 -58.12 7.69
CA ASN A 32 -5.76 -59.47 7.53
C ASN A 32 -6.63 -60.51 8.26
N ILE A 33 -7.20 -61.46 7.53
CA ILE A 33 -8.02 -62.52 8.13
C ILE A 33 -7.10 -63.59 8.71
N ASN A 34 -7.23 -63.90 10.00
CA ASN A 34 -6.55 -65.02 10.65
C ASN A 34 -5.02 -65.07 10.44
N SER A 35 -4.36 -63.93 10.19
CA SER A 35 -2.92 -63.85 9.86
C SER A 35 -2.50 -64.70 8.65
N THR A 36 -3.38 -64.81 7.66
CA THR A 36 -3.17 -65.65 6.46
C THR A 36 -2.40 -64.93 5.36
N CYS A 37 -2.48 -63.60 5.26
CA CYS A 37 -1.73 -62.86 4.25
C CYS A 37 -0.22 -63.06 4.39
N SER A 38 0.38 -63.43 3.26
CA SER A 38 1.80 -63.73 3.09
C SER A 38 2.23 -63.44 1.66
N GLY A 39 3.53 -63.20 1.46
CA GLY A 39 4.10 -62.89 0.15
C GLY A 39 3.60 -61.57 -0.44
N GLU A 40 3.52 -61.55 -1.76
CA GLU A 40 2.96 -60.45 -2.55
C GLU A 40 1.47 -60.66 -2.80
N PHE A 41 0.68 -59.59 -2.71
CA PHE A 41 -0.72 -59.61 -3.14
C PHE A 41 -1.22 -58.23 -3.60
N TYR A 42 -2.35 -58.26 -4.31
CA TYR A 42 -2.97 -57.11 -4.97
C TYR A 42 -4.29 -56.75 -4.27
N ILE A 43 -4.55 -55.46 -4.14
CA ILE A 43 -5.82 -54.92 -3.65
C ILE A 43 -6.45 -54.10 -4.76
N ASN A 44 -7.64 -54.51 -5.22
CA ASN A 44 -8.35 -53.92 -6.36
C ASN A 44 -9.74 -53.38 -6.00
N ASP A 45 -10.26 -53.73 -4.82
CA ASP A 45 -11.64 -53.52 -4.39
C ASP A 45 -11.76 -52.58 -3.17
N SER A 46 -10.63 -52.08 -2.64
CA SER A 46 -10.59 -51.11 -1.56
C SER A 46 -9.43 -50.14 -1.71
N ASN A 47 -9.62 -48.91 -1.27
CA ASN A 47 -8.60 -47.86 -1.24
C ASN A 47 -8.15 -47.53 0.19
N CYS A 48 -8.39 -48.41 1.17
CA CYS A 48 -7.92 -48.17 2.54
C CYS A 48 -7.50 -49.44 3.27
N ILE A 49 -6.64 -49.27 4.26
CA ILE A 49 -6.13 -50.32 5.14
C ILE A 49 -6.53 -49.98 6.56
N ALA A 50 -7.17 -50.92 7.23
CA ALA A 50 -7.63 -50.73 8.59
C ALA A 50 -6.44 -50.55 9.55
N SER A 51 -6.70 -49.92 10.69
CA SER A 51 -5.68 -49.79 11.73
C SER A 51 -5.25 -51.17 12.23
N ARG A 52 -3.94 -51.38 12.41
CA ARG A 52 -3.31 -52.65 12.81
C ARG A 52 -3.59 -53.84 11.88
N ALA A 53 -4.08 -53.61 10.66
CA ALA A 53 -4.46 -54.67 9.72
C ALA A 53 -3.37 -55.75 9.53
N PHE A 54 -2.10 -55.36 9.45
CA PHE A 54 -0.94 -56.23 9.28
C PHE A 54 0.13 -56.01 10.35
N TYR A 55 -0.29 -55.60 11.55
CA TYR A 55 0.59 -55.41 12.68
C TYR A 55 1.41 -56.67 12.97
N ASN A 56 2.73 -56.51 13.08
CA ASN A 56 3.71 -57.56 13.35
C ASN A 56 3.67 -58.74 12.35
N ASN A 57 3.10 -58.56 11.17
CA ASN A 57 3.00 -59.62 10.18
C ASN A 57 4.40 -59.98 9.63
N LYS A 58 4.82 -61.23 9.86
CA LYS A 58 6.15 -61.75 9.45
C LYS A 58 6.15 -62.50 8.12
N LYS A 59 5.10 -62.37 7.33
CA LYS A 59 4.91 -63.15 6.10
C LYS A 59 4.68 -62.29 4.87
N ILE A 60 4.07 -61.12 5.00
CA ILE A 60 3.86 -60.20 3.87
C ILE A 60 5.19 -59.59 3.42
N THR A 61 5.35 -59.47 2.11
CA THR A 61 6.56 -58.87 1.49
C THR A 61 6.21 -57.71 0.57
N SER A 62 5.07 -57.74 -0.12
CA SER A 62 4.69 -56.73 -1.12
C SER A 62 3.18 -56.53 -1.16
N ILE A 63 2.73 -55.28 -1.26
CA ILE A 63 1.31 -54.92 -1.41
C ILE A 63 1.18 -53.92 -2.54
N ILE A 64 0.28 -54.22 -3.49
CA ILE A 64 0.05 -53.40 -4.68
C ILE A 64 -1.43 -53.00 -4.74
N PHE A 65 -1.71 -51.70 -4.67
CA PHE A 65 -3.02 -51.10 -4.87
C PHE A 65 -3.21 -50.68 -6.32
N ASN A 66 -4.19 -51.30 -6.99
CA ASN A 66 -4.61 -50.96 -8.35
C ASN A 66 -6.03 -50.37 -8.33
N VAL A 67 -6.20 -49.30 -7.56
CA VAL A 67 -7.46 -48.58 -7.40
C VAL A 67 -7.32 -47.15 -7.90
N THR A 68 -8.41 -46.59 -8.43
CA THR A 68 -8.45 -45.23 -8.99
C THR A 68 -8.44 -44.13 -7.94
N LYS A 69 -8.73 -44.46 -6.69
CA LYS A 69 -8.72 -43.53 -5.56
C LYS A 69 -7.40 -43.63 -4.81
N ARG A 70 -6.91 -42.49 -4.31
CA ARG A 70 -5.76 -42.43 -3.38
C ARG A 70 -5.99 -43.32 -2.16
N VAL A 71 -4.91 -43.94 -1.69
CA VAL A 71 -4.93 -44.94 -0.61
C VAL A 71 -4.90 -44.27 0.77
N ILE A 72 -5.68 -44.77 1.73
CA ILE A 72 -5.65 -44.37 3.13
C ILE A 72 -5.05 -45.50 3.97
N VAL A 73 -3.96 -45.24 4.68
CA VAL A 73 -3.29 -46.23 5.53
C VAL A 73 -3.62 -45.95 7.00
N GLY A 74 -4.27 -46.90 7.68
CA GLY A 74 -4.62 -46.78 9.09
C GLY A 74 -3.43 -46.78 10.06
N ASN A 75 -3.71 -46.46 11.31
CA ASN A 75 -2.70 -46.43 12.38
C ASN A 75 -2.08 -47.82 12.59
N GLU A 76 -0.76 -47.87 12.71
CA GLU A 76 0.01 -49.11 12.93
C GLU A 76 -0.27 -50.22 11.91
N ALA A 77 -0.80 -49.89 10.72
CA ALA A 77 -1.26 -50.86 9.73
C ALA A 77 -0.19 -51.92 9.39
N PHE A 78 1.08 -51.53 9.29
CA PHE A 78 2.21 -52.39 8.95
C PHE A 78 3.29 -52.43 10.02
N ARG A 79 3.00 -51.92 11.23
CA ARG A 79 4.00 -51.79 12.29
C ARG A 79 4.71 -53.12 12.56
N SER A 80 6.04 -53.10 12.53
CA SER A 80 6.92 -54.24 12.75
C SER A 80 6.68 -55.42 11.78
N SER A 81 6.15 -55.18 10.59
CA SER A 81 5.99 -56.21 9.56
C SER A 81 7.25 -56.41 8.70
N LEU A 82 7.29 -57.47 7.89
CA LEU A 82 8.36 -57.69 6.91
C LEU A 82 8.08 -57.05 5.53
N LEU A 83 7.08 -56.16 5.45
CA LEU A 83 6.73 -55.47 4.21
C LEU A 83 7.95 -54.76 3.62
N SER A 84 8.32 -55.12 2.39
CA SER A 84 9.47 -54.60 1.65
C SER A 84 9.09 -53.75 0.44
N SER A 85 7.85 -53.86 -0.04
CA SER A 85 7.33 -53.07 -1.15
C SER A 85 5.88 -52.66 -0.88
N PHE A 86 5.56 -51.38 -1.13
CA PHE A 86 4.21 -50.84 -1.07
C PHE A 86 4.01 -49.93 -2.27
N VAL A 87 3.03 -50.26 -3.12
CA VAL A 87 2.74 -49.50 -4.34
C VAL A 87 1.28 -49.05 -4.31
N ALA A 88 1.06 -47.74 -4.42
CA ALA A 88 -0.26 -47.13 -4.58
C ALA A 88 -0.34 -46.44 -5.94
N SER A 89 -0.98 -47.08 -6.93
CA SER A 89 -0.95 -46.64 -8.34
C SER A 89 -1.51 -45.23 -8.58
N ASN A 90 -2.36 -44.73 -7.69
CA ASN A 90 -2.92 -43.37 -7.74
C ASN A 90 -2.50 -42.53 -6.53
N GLY A 91 -1.40 -42.89 -5.87
CA GLY A 91 -0.83 -42.21 -4.70
C GLY A 91 -1.55 -42.48 -3.38
N ILE A 92 -1.05 -41.85 -2.32
CA ILE A 92 -1.51 -42.00 -0.94
C ILE A 92 -2.21 -40.71 -0.53
N LYS A 93 -3.41 -40.80 0.04
CA LYS A 93 -4.13 -39.64 0.57
C LYS A 93 -3.69 -39.33 2.00
N GLN A 94 -3.52 -40.37 2.80
CA GLN A 94 -3.33 -40.22 4.23
C GLN A 94 -2.57 -41.42 4.80
N LEU A 95 -1.68 -41.11 5.74
CA LEU A 95 -0.96 -42.07 6.56
C LEU A 95 -1.46 -42.02 8.00
N GLY A 96 -1.39 -43.16 8.68
CA GLY A 96 -1.67 -43.29 10.11
C GLY A 96 -0.41 -43.27 10.96
N THR A 97 -0.56 -42.91 12.23
CA THR A 97 0.50 -42.96 13.24
C THR A 97 1.14 -44.35 13.28
N ASN A 98 2.48 -44.41 13.29
CA ASN A 98 3.26 -45.65 13.24
C ASN A 98 2.94 -46.60 12.06
N SER A 99 2.29 -46.13 10.99
CA SER A 99 1.74 -47.00 9.92
C SER A 99 2.77 -47.93 9.29
N PHE A 100 3.99 -47.47 9.02
CA PHE A 100 5.11 -48.25 8.47
C PHE A 100 6.26 -48.46 9.48
N PHE A 101 6.05 -48.18 10.77
CA PHE A 101 7.08 -48.30 11.80
C PHE A 101 7.80 -49.65 11.72
N GLY A 102 9.12 -49.66 11.60
CA GLY A 102 9.93 -50.88 11.64
C GLY A 102 9.71 -51.85 10.46
N THR A 103 9.15 -51.38 9.34
CA THR A 103 9.02 -52.18 8.11
C THR A 103 10.35 -52.31 7.37
N LYS A 104 10.36 -53.09 6.29
CA LYS A 104 11.53 -53.33 5.42
C LYS A 104 11.41 -52.63 4.07
N ILE A 105 10.49 -51.66 3.93
CA ILE A 105 10.29 -50.93 2.68
C ILE A 105 11.60 -50.25 2.26
N THR A 106 11.91 -50.33 0.98
CA THR A 106 13.11 -49.69 0.41
C THR A 106 12.80 -48.34 -0.23
N THR A 107 11.57 -48.15 -0.68
CA THR A 107 11.10 -46.94 -1.34
C THR A 107 9.64 -46.70 -0.96
N ILE A 108 9.24 -45.43 -0.90
CA ILE A 108 7.84 -45.03 -0.76
C ILE A 108 7.57 -43.82 -1.66
N ASP A 109 6.45 -43.85 -2.37
CA ASP A 109 5.93 -42.70 -3.12
C ASP A 109 4.86 -42.01 -2.27
N LEU A 110 5.08 -40.71 -1.99
CA LEU A 110 4.22 -39.89 -1.14
C LEU A 110 3.34 -38.94 -1.94
N ASP A 111 3.12 -39.18 -3.24
CA ASP A 111 2.20 -38.36 -4.02
C ASP A 111 0.81 -38.32 -3.36
N GLY A 112 0.33 -37.09 -3.10
CA GLY A 112 -0.92 -36.77 -2.43
C GLY A 112 -0.89 -36.76 -0.91
N VAL A 113 0.25 -37.09 -0.27
CA VAL A 113 0.39 -37.02 1.19
C VAL A 113 0.64 -35.59 1.62
N GLU A 114 -0.21 -35.09 2.52
CA GLU A 114 -0.05 -33.76 3.13
C GLU A 114 0.72 -33.81 4.46
N ASP A 115 0.59 -34.89 5.23
CA ASP A 115 1.20 -35.01 6.56
C ASP A 115 1.84 -36.39 6.76
N ILE A 116 3.07 -36.41 7.28
CA ILE A 116 3.68 -37.61 7.86
C ILE A 116 3.35 -37.61 9.35
N PRO A 117 2.48 -38.50 9.86
CA PRO A 117 2.13 -38.51 11.28
C PRO A 117 3.24 -39.09 12.16
N LEU A 118 3.05 -39.00 13.48
CA LEU A 118 3.96 -39.53 14.51
C LEU A 118 4.53 -40.90 14.13
N SER A 119 5.85 -40.97 14.02
CA SER A 119 6.62 -42.20 13.80
C SER A 119 6.21 -43.05 12.59
N ALA A 120 5.57 -42.45 11.56
CA ALA A 120 5.01 -43.21 10.43
C ALA A 120 6.04 -44.15 9.76
N PHE A 121 7.27 -43.68 9.56
CA PHE A 121 8.37 -44.43 8.95
C PHE A 121 9.55 -44.66 9.91
N ALA A 122 9.36 -44.47 11.21
CA ALA A 122 10.42 -44.68 12.19
C ALA A 122 10.95 -46.13 12.14
N ASN A 123 12.27 -46.29 12.23
CA ASN A 123 12.99 -47.55 12.14
C ASN A 123 12.80 -48.33 10.83
N CYS A 124 12.38 -47.68 9.73
CA CYS A 124 12.45 -48.26 8.38
C CYS A 124 13.91 -48.31 7.90
N LYS A 125 14.74 -49.14 8.54
CA LYS A 125 16.20 -49.20 8.34
C LYS A 125 16.65 -49.62 6.93
N GLN A 126 15.71 -49.98 6.06
CA GLN A 126 15.98 -50.36 4.67
C GLN A 126 15.49 -49.31 3.67
N LEU A 127 14.78 -48.27 4.14
CA LEU A 127 14.27 -47.19 3.31
C LEU A 127 15.45 -46.40 2.76
N GLN A 128 15.57 -46.35 1.44
CA GLN A 128 16.66 -45.70 0.71
C GLN A 128 16.22 -44.39 0.04
N SER A 129 14.95 -44.31 -0.36
CA SER A 129 14.41 -43.17 -1.11
C SER A 129 12.95 -42.91 -0.77
N VAL A 130 12.59 -41.64 -0.70
CA VAL A 130 11.22 -41.12 -0.61
C VAL A 130 10.96 -40.33 -1.89
N LEU A 131 9.94 -40.74 -2.65
CA LEU A 131 9.58 -40.14 -3.94
C LEU A 131 8.37 -39.21 -3.77
N ASN A 132 8.33 -38.15 -4.58
CA ASN A 132 7.20 -37.22 -4.75
C ASN A 132 6.61 -36.66 -3.43
N THR A 133 7.05 -35.48 -3.02
CA THR A 133 6.55 -34.77 -1.84
C THR A 133 5.88 -33.40 -2.14
N PRO A 134 5.25 -33.16 -3.33
CA PRO A 134 4.86 -31.80 -3.73
C PRO A 134 3.76 -31.17 -2.86
N ASN A 135 2.99 -31.99 -2.14
CA ASN A 135 1.90 -31.56 -1.26
C ASN A 135 2.24 -31.68 0.23
N LEU A 136 3.46 -32.12 0.57
CA LEU A 136 3.84 -32.40 1.94
C LEU A 136 3.98 -31.09 2.73
N LYS A 137 3.17 -30.95 3.79
CA LYS A 137 3.08 -29.76 4.65
C LYS A 137 3.77 -29.96 5.98
N THR A 138 3.62 -31.13 6.59
CA THR A 138 4.20 -31.40 7.91
C THR A 138 4.83 -32.77 8.01
N ILE A 139 5.92 -32.85 8.78
CA ILE A 139 6.51 -34.09 9.24
C ILE A 139 6.39 -34.14 10.75
N GLY A 140 5.65 -35.12 11.24
CA GLY A 140 5.41 -35.31 12.66
C GLY A 140 6.64 -35.79 13.40
N GLU A 141 6.52 -35.78 14.73
CA GLU A 141 7.56 -36.28 15.62
C GLU A 141 8.01 -37.70 15.23
N ASN A 142 9.31 -37.96 15.24
CA ASN A 142 9.92 -39.24 14.87
C ASN A 142 9.58 -39.75 13.44
N GLY A 143 9.02 -38.93 12.53
CA GLY A 143 8.46 -39.36 11.25
C GLY A 143 9.34 -40.35 10.45
N PHE A 144 10.64 -40.08 10.36
CA PHE A 144 11.69 -40.88 9.71
C PHE A 144 12.85 -41.23 10.68
N TYR A 145 12.59 -41.26 12.00
CA TYR A 145 13.59 -41.62 13.01
C TYR A 145 14.30 -42.93 12.66
N GLY A 146 15.64 -42.98 12.71
CA GLY A 146 16.41 -44.21 12.50
C GLY A 146 16.29 -44.82 11.09
N THR A 147 16.03 -44.00 10.07
CA THR A 147 16.07 -44.40 8.65
C THR A 147 17.50 -44.35 8.12
N ASN A 148 18.36 -45.23 8.63
CA ASN A 148 19.83 -45.17 8.45
C ASN A 148 20.33 -45.27 6.99
N LEU A 149 19.48 -45.68 6.04
CA LEU A 149 19.83 -45.79 4.61
C LEU A 149 19.15 -44.75 3.72
N LEU A 150 18.26 -43.91 4.28
CA LEU A 150 17.57 -42.87 3.53
C LEU A 150 18.59 -41.78 3.20
N SER A 151 19.05 -41.73 1.96
CA SER A 151 20.18 -40.89 1.55
C SER A 151 19.77 -39.50 1.08
N HIS A 152 18.57 -39.37 0.52
CA HIS A 152 18.06 -38.14 -0.05
C HIS A 152 16.57 -38.00 0.21
N ILE A 153 16.15 -36.77 0.43
CA ILE A 153 14.76 -36.34 0.41
C ILE A 153 14.74 -34.90 -0.10
N THR A 154 13.86 -34.62 -1.04
CA THR A 154 13.58 -33.27 -1.51
C THR A 154 12.21 -32.88 -1.00
N PHE A 155 12.08 -31.70 -0.40
CA PHE A 155 10.81 -31.20 0.09
C PHE A 155 10.21 -30.21 -0.91
N GLY A 156 8.91 -30.31 -1.16
CA GLY A 156 8.19 -29.29 -1.93
C GLY A 156 8.06 -27.98 -1.15
N ASN A 157 7.62 -26.93 -1.84
CA ASN A 157 7.45 -25.58 -1.27
C ASN A 157 6.35 -25.47 -0.20
N GLN A 158 5.51 -26.49 0.00
CA GLN A 158 4.42 -26.40 0.99
C GLN A 158 4.83 -26.82 2.41
N LEU A 159 6.06 -27.31 2.60
CA LEU A 159 6.53 -27.76 3.91
C LEU A 159 6.62 -26.55 4.86
N THR A 160 5.98 -26.68 6.02
CA THR A 160 5.96 -25.64 7.07
C THR A 160 6.55 -26.13 8.38
N GLN A 161 6.67 -27.45 8.58
CA GLN A 161 7.16 -28.01 9.83
C GLN A 161 7.87 -29.35 9.65
N ILE A 162 9.05 -29.45 10.27
CA ILE A 162 9.75 -30.72 10.56
C ILE A 162 9.70 -30.92 12.07
N GLY A 163 9.04 -31.99 12.52
CA GLY A 163 8.79 -32.26 13.93
C GLY A 163 10.01 -32.73 14.70
N ASN A 164 9.85 -32.85 16.02
CA ASN A 164 10.92 -33.29 16.91
C ASN A 164 11.43 -34.69 16.52
N TYR A 165 12.75 -34.91 16.56
CA TYR A 165 13.37 -36.20 16.24
C TYR A 165 13.05 -36.75 14.83
N ALA A 166 12.46 -35.94 13.93
CA ALA A 166 11.86 -36.43 12.68
C ALA A 166 12.83 -37.23 11.80
N PHE A 167 14.10 -36.84 11.75
CA PHE A 167 15.17 -37.48 10.99
C PHE A 167 16.35 -37.90 11.87
N GLN A 168 16.16 -38.00 13.19
CA GLN A 168 17.25 -38.40 14.10
C GLN A 168 17.88 -39.71 13.64
N SER A 169 19.21 -39.72 13.51
CA SER A 169 19.99 -40.87 13.04
C SER A 169 19.57 -41.40 11.66
N SER A 170 19.06 -40.52 10.79
CA SER A 170 18.83 -40.84 9.37
C SER A 170 20.15 -40.95 8.60
N GLY A 171 20.10 -41.60 7.44
CA GLY A 171 21.24 -41.72 6.53
C GLY A 171 21.39 -40.54 5.56
N LEU A 172 20.67 -39.44 5.78
CA LEU A 172 20.56 -38.34 4.82
C LEU A 172 21.93 -37.74 4.57
N VAL A 173 22.24 -37.52 3.29
CA VAL A 173 23.48 -36.86 2.85
C VAL A 173 23.21 -35.39 2.57
N ASN A 174 22.04 -35.06 2.02
CA ASN A 174 21.64 -33.72 1.66
C ASN A 174 20.17 -33.51 2.03
N VAL A 175 19.82 -32.28 2.42
CA VAL A 175 18.44 -31.83 2.59
C VAL A 175 18.25 -30.57 1.75
N SER A 176 17.26 -30.59 0.86
CA SER A 176 16.93 -29.47 -0.03
C SER A 176 15.42 -29.21 -0.11
N PHE A 177 15.07 -27.97 -0.46
CA PHE A 177 13.71 -27.50 -0.58
C PHE A 177 13.47 -26.93 -1.99
N ASP A 178 12.41 -27.38 -2.67
CA ASP A 178 12.04 -26.90 -3.99
C ASP A 178 11.07 -25.72 -3.87
N GLY A 179 11.47 -24.52 -4.30
CA GLY A 179 10.62 -23.35 -4.49
C GLY A 179 10.59 -22.34 -3.33
N ASN A 180 9.93 -21.20 -3.58
CA ASN A 180 9.94 -20.03 -2.70
C ASN A 180 8.73 -20.03 -1.74
N VAL A 181 8.89 -20.50 -0.50
CA VAL A 181 7.89 -20.32 0.57
C VAL A 181 8.58 -20.05 1.90
N ASN A 182 8.08 -19.09 2.66
CA ASN A 182 8.76 -18.55 3.82
C ASN A 182 8.22 -19.19 5.13
N GLY A 183 9.08 -19.75 5.99
CA GLY A 183 8.74 -19.97 7.42
C GLY A 183 8.64 -21.42 7.94
N THR A 184 9.39 -22.37 7.39
CA THR A 184 9.56 -23.72 7.93
C THR A 184 10.18 -23.69 9.33
N LEU A 185 9.61 -24.47 10.23
CA LEU A 185 10.13 -24.69 11.58
C LEU A 185 10.81 -26.06 11.67
N ILE A 186 12.08 -26.08 12.10
CA ILE A 186 12.81 -27.32 12.41
C ILE A 186 12.69 -27.58 13.91
N GLY A 187 12.09 -28.70 14.29
CA GLY A 187 11.86 -29.11 15.66
C GLY A 187 13.12 -29.58 16.40
N ASN A 188 12.97 -29.81 17.69
CA ASN A 188 14.07 -30.22 18.56
C ASN A 188 14.60 -31.59 18.15
N TYR A 189 15.92 -31.76 18.14
CA TYR A 189 16.59 -33.01 17.76
C TYR A 189 16.24 -33.53 16.34
N ALA A 190 15.65 -32.69 15.47
CA ALA A 190 15.10 -33.14 14.18
C ALA A 190 16.10 -33.91 13.32
N PHE A 191 17.36 -33.48 13.27
CA PHE A 191 18.47 -34.10 12.56
C PHE A 191 19.60 -34.55 13.51
N TYR A 192 19.29 -34.83 14.77
CA TYR A 192 20.28 -35.29 15.76
C TYR A 192 21.03 -36.53 15.26
N ASN A 193 22.36 -36.53 15.34
CA ASN A 193 23.24 -37.63 14.97
C ASN A 193 23.05 -38.09 13.51
N CYS A 194 22.80 -37.16 12.58
CA CYS A 194 22.79 -37.44 11.13
C CYS A 194 24.22 -37.45 10.60
N LEU A 195 24.96 -38.52 10.90
CA LEU A 195 26.40 -38.63 10.65
C LEU A 195 26.80 -38.60 9.17
N ASN A 196 25.87 -38.74 8.23
CA ASN A 196 26.17 -38.67 6.79
C ASN A 196 25.82 -37.31 6.18
N LEU A 197 25.16 -36.42 6.94
CA LEU A 197 24.63 -35.17 6.44
C LEU A 197 25.79 -34.22 6.14
N LEU A 198 25.92 -33.80 4.88
CA LEU A 198 26.99 -32.92 4.39
C LEU A 198 26.51 -31.49 4.20
N THR A 199 25.32 -31.32 3.61
CA THR A 199 24.78 -30.03 3.21
C THR A 199 23.30 -29.92 3.55
N VAL A 200 22.89 -28.78 4.11
CA VAL A 200 21.48 -28.47 4.34
C VAL A 200 21.16 -27.09 3.77
N ASP A 201 20.20 -27.06 2.86
CA ASP A 201 19.64 -25.80 2.38
C ASP A 201 18.57 -25.30 3.36
N ILE A 202 18.70 -24.06 3.83
CA ILE A 202 17.87 -23.44 4.88
C ILE A 202 16.98 -22.32 4.28
N THR A 203 16.89 -22.15 2.94
CA THR A 203 16.17 -21.04 2.25
C THR A 203 14.81 -20.69 2.87
N ASN A 204 14.09 -21.69 3.35
CA ASN A 204 12.71 -21.55 3.79
C ASN A 204 12.56 -21.66 5.32
N VAL A 205 13.64 -21.68 6.11
CA VAL A 205 13.59 -21.94 7.54
C VAL A 205 13.80 -20.65 8.34
N THR A 206 12.94 -20.39 9.32
CA THR A 206 13.04 -19.22 10.20
C THR A 206 13.46 -19.56 11.62
N SER A 207 13.29 -20.82 12.04
CA SER A 207 13.60 -21.27 13.39
C SER A 207 14.16 -22.69 13.41
N ILE A 208 15.23 -22.86 14.20
CA ILE A 208 15.89 -24.14 14.44
C ILE A 208 15.81 -24.47 15.93
N GLY A 209 15.20 -25.61 16.23
CA GLY A 209 14.96 -26.11 17.57
C GLY A 209 16.21 -26.58 18.32
N GLU A 210 16.04 -26.86 19.62
CA GLU A 210 17.12 -27.32 20.49
C GLU A 210 17.73 -28.63 19.96
N TYR A 211 19.05 -28.71 19.94
CA TYR A 211 19.80 -29.89 19.49
C TYR A 211 19.46 -30.37 18.07
N ALA A 212 18.85 -29.53 17.22
CA ALA A 212 18.30 -29.95 15.93
C ALA A 212 19.31 -30.67 15.06
N PHE A 213 20.55 -30.21 14.97
CA PHE A 213 21.65 -30.82 14.20
C PHE A 213 22.76 -31.38 15.09
N TYR A 214 22.51 -31.56 16.39
CA TYR A 214 23.54 -31.99 17.34
C TYR A 214 24.21 -33.29 16.90
N ASP A 215 25.55 -33.37 17.01
CA ASP A 215 26.38 -34.50 16.55
C ASP A 215 26.23 -34.86 15.05
N SER A 216 25.78 -33.93 14.21
CA SER A 216 25.87 -34.09 12.75
C SER A 216 27.29 -33.75 12.27
N SER A 217 28.27 -34.55 12.71
CA SER A 217 29.71 -34.23 12.62
C SER A 217 30.28 -34.09 11.22
N ASN A 218 29.57 -34.57 10.19
CA ASN A 218 29.94 -34.39 8.79
C ASN A 218 29.29 -33.19 8.11
N LEU A 219 28.43 -32.43 8.80
CA LEU A 219 27.78 -31.24 8.25
C LEU A 219 28.85 -30.18 7.96
N GLU A 220 29.05 -29.91 6.67
CA GLU A 220 30.09 -29.01 6.16
C GLU A 220 29.52 -27.63 5.82
N SER A 221 28.30 -27.58 5.28
CA SER A 221 27.70 -26.35 4.78
C SER A 221 26.21 -26.23 5.08
N LEU A 222 25.82 -25.03 5.50
CA LEU A 222 24.45 -24.56 5.53
C LEU A 222 24.31 -23.46 4.48
N ILE A 223 23.29 -23.53 3.64
CA ILE A 223 23.09 -22.59 2.52
C ILE A 223 21.84 -21.76 2.81
N ASN A 224 21.82 -20.49 2.40
CA ASN A 224 20.68 -19.58 2.51
C ASN A 224 20.19 -19.37 3.96
N THR A 225 21.12 -19.15 4.88
CA THR A 225 20.87 -19.04 6.33
C THR A 225 20.45 -17.64 6.79
N GLU A 226 20.42 -16.64 5.89
CA GLU A 226 20.16 -15.24 6.20
C GLU A 226 18.72 -14.99 6.69
N SER A 227 17.80 -15.90 6.35
CA SER A 227 16.39 -15.84 6.77
C SER A 227 16.16 -16.34 8.20
N LEU A 228 17.16 -16.98 8.83
CA LEU A 228 17.05 -17.48 10.20
C LEU A 228 16.80 -16.35 11.20
N LYS A 229 15.78 -16.52 12.04
CA LYS A 229 15.43 -15.59 13.12
C LYS A 229 15.78 -16.13 14.49
N THR A 230 15.67 -17.44 14.67
CA THR A 230 15.95 -18.10 15.95
C THR A 230 16.74 -19.37 15.76
N VAL A 231 17.82 -19.51 16.52
CA VAL A 231 18.57 -20.77 16.66
C VAL A 231 18.66 -21.09 18.14
N GLN A 232 18.09 -22.23 18.54
CA GLN A 232 17.98 -22.61 19.95
C GLN A 232 19.23 -23.33 20.48
N THR A 233 19.19 -23.70 21.75
CA THR A 233 20.30 -24.30 22.51
C THR A 233 20.92 -25.49 21.79
N SER A 234 22.24 -25.49 21.66
CA SER A 234 23.04 -26.59 21.12
C SER A 234 22.62 -27.07 19.72
N ALA A 235 21.91 -26.25 18.94
CA ALA A 235 21.36 -26.64 17.65
C ALA A 235 22.41 -27.23 16.70
N PHE A 236 23.62 -26.66 16.66
CA PHE A 236 24.75 -27.10 15.82
C PHE A 236 25.98 -27.57 16.61
N SER A 237 25.81 -27.92 17.88
CA SER A 237 26.92 -28.47 18.67
C SER A 237 27.31 -29.87 18.16
N GLY A 238 28.61 -30.17 18.08
CA GLY A 238 29.11 -31.41 17.45
C GLY A 238 29.08 -31.44 15.92
N CYS A 239 28.78 -30.31 15.25
CA CYS A 239 28.94 -30.15 13.80
C CYS A 239 30.40 -29.79 13.46
N ASP A 240 31.32 -30.74 13.67
CA ASP A 240 32.78 -30.50 13.70
C ASP A 240 33.37 -29.90 12.41
N LYS A 241 32.70 -30.14 11.27
CA LYS A 241 33.09 -29.66 9.95
C LYS A 241 32.47 -28.34 9.53
N LEU A 242 31.44 -27.85 10.21
CA LEU A 242 30.84 -26.55 9.91
C LEU A 242 31.79 -25.44 10.38
N LYS A 243 32.38 -24.71 9.43
CA LYS A 243 33.40 -23.68 9.70
C LYS A 243 32.88 -22.27 9.66
N GLU A 244 31.84 -22.02 8.87
CA GLU A 244 31.27 -20.69 8.70
C GLU A 244 29.76 -20.73 8.51
N ILE A 245 29.14 -19.58 8.74
CA ILE A 245 27.72 -19.37 8.51
C ILE A 245 27.43 -17.89 8.22
N HIS A 246 26.53 -17.64 7.29
CA HIS A 246 26.00 -16.31 6.96
C HIS A 246 24.65 -16.09 7.64
N LEU A 247 24.51 -15.04 8.43
CA LEU A 247 23.31 -14.78 9.23
C LEU A 247 22.79 -13.39 8.91
N GLY A 248 21.50 -13.26 8.63
CA GLY A 248 20.83 -11.97 8.52
C GLY A 248 20.36 -11.49 9.88
N GLN A 249 19.48 -10.48 9.92
CA GLN A 249 18.96 -9.95 11.17
C GLN A 249 18.29 -11.05 12.03
N MET A 250 18.88 -11.33 13.19
CA MET A 250 18.42 -12.36 14.12
C MET A 250 17.56 -11.77 15.24
N VAL A 251 16.69 -12.61 15.81
CA VAL A 251 15.85 -12.28 16.97
C VAL A 251 16.41 -12.90 18.24
N SER A 252 16.83 -14.16 18.21
CA SER A 252 17.32 -14.85 19.40
C SER A 252 18.30 -15.98 19.10
N LEU A 253 19.26 -16.15 20.01
CA LEU A 253 20.26 -17.21 19.99
C LEU A 253 20.28 -17.95 21.34
N GLY A 254 20.28 -19.28 21.28
CA GLY A 254 20.36 -20.17 22.45
C GLY A 254 21.78 -20.45 22.91
N GLU A 255 21.90 -21.03 24.11
CA GLU A 255 23.19 -21.42 24.70
C GLU A 255 23.90 -22.45 23.82
N SER A 256 25.20 -22.27 23.56
CA SER A 256 26.01 -23.15 22.69
C SER A 256 25.35 -23.45 21.33
N ALA A 257 24.55 -22.52 20.80
CA ALA A 257 23.79 -22.71 19.57
C ALA A 257 24.68 -23.17 18.40
N PHE A 258 25.92 -22.65 18.35
CA PHE A 258 26.95 -23.07 17.42
C PHE A 258 28.05 -23.89 18.11
N GLY A 259 28.56 -24.90 17.40
CA GLY A 259 29.63 -25.75 17.91
C GLY A 259 30.97 -25.03 18.09
N GLU A 260 31.85 -25.60 18.92
CA GLU A 260 33.18 -25.05 19.23
C GLU A 260 34.09 -24.88 18.00
N THR A 261 33.82 -25.66 16.95
CA THR A 261 34.59 -25.69 15.70
C THR A 261 34.21 -24.61 14.69
N LEU A 262 33.12 -23.87 14.93
CA LEU A 262 32.73 -22.75 14.08
C LEU A 262 33.80 -21.66 14.18
N THR A 263 34.31 -21.24 13.02
CA THR A 263 35.44 -20.31 12.91
C THR A 263 34.94 -18.91 12.61
N PHE A 264 33.98 -18.78 11.69
CA PHE A 264 33.49 -17.49 11.21
C PHE A 264 31.96 -17.39 11.29
N ILE A 265 31.47 -16.22 11.70
CA ILE A 265 30.09 -15.81 11.49
C ILE A 265 30.14 -14.53 10.65
N PHE A 266 29.49 -14.56 9.49
CA PHE A 266 29.24 -13.38 8.67
C PHE A 266 27.83 -12.89 8.97
N TYR A 267 27.70 -11.86 9.79
CA TYR A 267 26.40 -11.34 10.22
C TYR A 267 26.07 -10.06 9.46
N HIS A 268 24.97 -10.08 8.71
CA HIS A 268 24.49 -9.00 7.83
C HIS A 268 23.37 -8.14 8.47
N GLY A 269 23.06 -8.37 9.75
CA GLY A 269 22.11 -7.53 10.49
C GLY A 269 22.73 -6.23 10.98
N ASP A 270 21.87 -5.29 11.39
CA ASP A 270 22.25 -3.96 11.89
C ASP A 270 22.12 -3.81 13.42
N GLU A 271 21.39 -4.72 14.08
CA GLU A 271 21.20 -4.77 15.53
C GLU A 271 21.74 -6.06 16.15
N ASP A 272 22.14 -5.97 17.42
CA ASP A 272 22.53 -7.12 18.24
C ASP A 272 21.38 -8.12 18.47
N VAL A 273 21.74 -9.39 18.64
CA VAL A 273 20.81 -10.50 18.89
C VAL A 273 20.54 -10.65 20.39
N ARG A 274 19.27 -10.88 20.75
CA ARG A 274 18.92 -11.19 22.16
C ARG A 274 19.40 -12.59 22.54
N ALA A 275 20.51 -12.67 23.27
CA ALA A 275 20.95 -13.90 23.92
C ALA A 275 20.49 -13.92 25.40
N TRP A 276 19.82 -15.00 25.81
CA TRP A 276 19.23 -15.13 27.15
C TRP A 276 20.19 -15.76 28.17
N VAL A 277 21.34 -16.26 27.71
CA VAL A 277 22.32 -17.02 28.51
C VAL A 277 23.75 -16.72 28.00
N SER A 278 24.76 -16.89 28.86
CA SER A 278 26.18 -16.82 28.51
C SER A 278 26.63 -18.00 27.63
N ASN A 279 27.52 -17.77 26.67
CA ASN A 279 28.18 -18.76 25.78
C ASN A 279 27.31 -19.27 24.62
N SER A 280 26.60 -18.37 23.92
CA SER A 280 25.83 -18.73 22.72
C SER A 280 26.74 -19.03 21.52
N VAL A 281 27.91 -18.37 21.49
CA VAL A 281 28.93 -18.50 20.44
C VAL A 281 30.27 -18.85 21.09
N SER A 282 31.05 -19.73 20.45
CA SER A 282 32.33 -20.19 20.99
C SER A 282 33.37 -19.06 21.09
N ALA A 283 34.29 -19.16 22.05
CA ALA A 283 35.30 -18.13 22.26
C ALA A 283 36.32 -18.00 21.11
N GLY A 284 36.44 -19.01 20.26
CA GLY A 284 37.30 -19.02 19.08
C GLY A 284 36.64 -18.50 17.81
N THR A 285 35.32 -18.23 17.83
CA THR A 285 34.61 -17.73 16.64
C THR A 285 34.90 -16.24 16.44
N THR A 286 35.26 -15.87 15.21
CA THR A 286 35.35 -14.46 14.77
C THR A 286 34.02 -14.07 14.13
N ILE A 287 33.48 -12.92 14.51
CA ILE A 287 32.17 -12.44 14.07
C ILE A 287 32.37 -11.16 13.27
N PHE A 288 32.11 -11.23 11.97
CA PHE A 288 32.17 -10.09 11.06
C PHE A 288 30.78 -9.43 10.97
N VAL A 289 30.75 -8.10 11.03
CA VAL A 289 29.50 -7.31 10.98
C VAL A 289 29.65 -6.11 10.03
N PRO A 290 28.56 -5.62 9.41
CA PRO A 290 28.61 -4.55 8.44
C PRO A 290 28.89 -3.19 9.09
N ARG A 291 29.21 -2.21 8.23
CA ARG A 291 29.36 -0.81 8.62
C ARG A 291 28.14 -0.24 9.36
N SER A 292 26.94 -0.72 9.03
CA SER A 292 25.67 -0.33 9.64
C SER A 292 25.46 -0.89 11.06
N TYR A 293 26.22 -1.91 11.47
CA TYR A 293 26.03 -2.56 12.77
C TYR A 293 26.29 -1.60 13.93
N ASN A 294 25.30 -1.43 14.80
CA ASN A 294 25.29 -0.35 15.79
C ASN A 294 25.99 -0.70 17.12
N ASP A 295 26.18 -1.99 17.40
CA ASP A 295 26.73 -2.47 18.66
C ASP A 295 28.20 -2.87 18.57
N THR A 296 28.83 -3.08 19.73
CA THR A 296 30.22 -3.57 19.82
C THR A 296 30.31 -5.08 20.10
N LYS A 297 29.15 -5.71 20.24
CA LYS A 297 29.02 -7.13 20.53
C LYS A 297 27.91 -7.74 19.69
N PHE A 298 28.07 -9.02 19.40
CA PHE A 298 27.03 -9.92 18.92
C PHE A 298 26.80 -10.95 20.03
N ALA A 299 25.61 -10.93 20.62
CA ALA A 299 25.32 -11.55 21.89
C ALA A 299 26.34 -11.11 22.97
N GLU A 300 27.17 -12.01 23.48
CA GLU A 300 28.21 -11.70 24.46
C GLU A 300 29.60 -11.42 23.88
N ARG A 301 29.79 -11.64 22.56
CA ARG A 301 31.09 -11.70 21.90
C ARG A 301 31.42 -10.39 21.19
N SER A 302 32.67 -9.96 21.26
CA SER A 302 33.16 -8.82 20.48
C SER A 302 33.10 -9.11 18.98
N VAL A 303 32.74 -8.10 18.21
CA VAL A 303 32.63 -8.18 16.74
C VAL A 303 33.82 -7.49 16.06
N VAL A 304 34.07 -7.89 14.83
CA VAL A 304 34.99 -7.26 13.89
C VAL A 304 34.15 -6.51 12.87
N LYS A 305 34.19 -5.18 12.90
CA LYS A 305 33.44 -4.36 11.95
C LYS A 305 34.16 -4.33 10.60
N VAL A 306 33.41 -4.53 9.54
CA VAL A 306 33.94 -4.62 8.17
C VAL A 306 33.49 -3.38 7.40
N LEU A 307 34.46 -2.70 6.80
CA LEU A 307 34.22 -1.48 6.02
C LEU A 307 34.27 -1.72 4.51
N CYS A 308 34.44 -2.97 4.07
CA CYS A 308 34.35 -3.35 2.66
C CYS A 308 33.01 -2.92 2.04
N HIS A 309 33.04 -2.62 0.76
CA HIS A 309 31.85 -2.34 -0.05
C HIS A 309 31.25 -3.63 -0.63
N SER A 310 30.02 -3.57 -1.17
CA SER A 310 29.33 -4.72 -1.78
C SER A 310 29.98 -5.27 -3.05
N HIS A 311 31.02 -4.60 -3.57
CA HIS A 311 31.86 -5.10 -4.67
C HIS A 311 33.18 -5.68 -4.17
N GLU A 312 33.31 -5.84 -2.86
CA GLU A 312 34.50 -6.35 -2.21
C GLU A 312 34.15 -7.47 -1.22
N TYR A 313 35.17 -8.19 -0.77
CA TYR A 313 35.07 -9.27 0.20
C TYR A 313 36.33 -9.36 1.08
N ILE A 314 36.26 -10.15 2.15
CA ILE A 314 37.30 -10.28 3.18
C ILE A 314 38.14 -11.54 2.91
N ASP A 315 39.46 -11.48 3.18
CA ASP A 315 40.33 -12.66 3.13
C ASP A 315 40.40 -13.34 4.51
N THR A 316 39.60 -14.39 4.71
CA THR A 316 39.56 -15.17 5.95
C THR A 316 40.84 -15.97 6.25
N THR A 317 41.80 -16.04 5.31
CA THR A 317 43.13 -16.60 5.60
C THR A 317 43.96 -15.69 6.50
N ILE A 318 43.54 -14.42 6.67
CA ILE A 318 44.13 -13.43 7.56
C ILE A 318 43.40 -13.44 8.90
N GLN A 319 44.15 -13.37 9.99
CA GLN A 319 43.58 -13.22 11.34
C GLN A 319 43.37 -11.74 11.65
N TYR A 320 42.12 -11.34 11.81
CA TYR A 320 41.74 -9.96 12.14
C TYR A 320 41.57 -9.80 13.65
N THR A 321 42.42 -8.98 14.27
CA THR A 321 42.34 -8.62 15.70
C THR A 321 41.69 -7.25 15.94
N THR A 322 41.36 -6.54 14.86
CA THR A 322 40.74 -5.21 14.81
C THR A 322 39.74 -5.18 13.66
N ASN A 323 38.99 -4.08 13.52
CA ASN A 323 38.12 -3.84 12.37
C ASN A 323 38.89 -3.99 11.04
N VAL A 324 38.17 -4.39 10.00
CA VAL A 324 38.68 -4.51 8.63
C VAL A 324 38.44 -3.18 7.92
N ASP A 325 39.54 -2.49 7.60
CA ASP A 325 39.50 -1.26 6.82
C ASP A 325 39.38 -1.56 5.32
N GLU A 326 38.84 -0.62 4.53
CA GLU A 326 38.66 -0.74 3.06
C GLU A 326 39.94 -1.21 2.34
N SER A 327 41.11 -0.74 2.77
CA SER A 327 42.40 -1.15 2.18
C SER A 327 42.77 -2.62 2.33
N GLN A 328 42.06 -3.36 3.18
CA GLN A 328 42.28 -4.79 3.45
C GLN A 328 41.28 -5.68 2.72
N CYS A 329 40.30 -5.09 2.03
CA CYS A 329 39.28 -5.77 1.26
C CYS A 329 39.84 -6.19 -0.10
N LYS A 330 39.27 -7.27 -0.66
CA LYS A 330 39.58 -7.75 -2.00
C LYS A 330 38.44 -7.43 -2.94
N GLU A 331 38.77 -6.98 -4.13
CA GLU A 331 37.81 -6.69 -5.21
C GLU A 331 37.16 -7.97 -5.73
N CYS A 332 35.85 -7.91 -5.94
CA CYS A 332 35.09 -8.99 -6.58
C CYS A 332 35.41 -9.08 -8.09
N PRO A 333 35.37 -10.31 -8.66
CA PRO A 333 35.37 -10.48 -10.11
C PRO A 333 34.21 -9.72 -10.78
N GLU A 334 34.43 -9.29 -12.03
CA GLU A 334 33.39 -8.64 -12.85
C GLU A 334 32.15 -9.55 -12.97
N GLY A 335 30.96 -8.99 -12.73
CA GLY A 335 29.67 -9.71 -12.76
C GLY A 335 29.27 -10.34 -11.43
N THR A 336 30.11 -10.21 -10.39
CA THR A 336 29.84 -10.72 -9.05
C THR A 336 29.87 -9.61 -8.01
N GLY A 337 29.34 -9.89 -6.82
CA GLY A 337 29.37 -9.00 -5.67
C GLY A 337 29.11 -9.76 -4.38
N THR A 338 28.97 -9.01 -3.29
CA THR A 338 28.60 -9.47 -1.96
C THR A 338 27.33 -8.75 -1.52
N LEU A 339 26.70 -9.23 -0.45
CA LEU A 339 25.49 -8.59 0.06
C LEU A 339 25.79 -7.19 0.61
N ASP A 340 26.88 -7.04 1.37
CA ASP A 340 27.22 -5.82 2.09
C ASP A 340 28.72 -5.65 2.36
N GLY A 341 29.57 -6.45 1.69
CA GLY A 341 31.02 -6.50 1.93
C GLY A 341 31.44 -7.47 3.05
N VAL A 342 30.49 -8.03 3.80
CA VAL A 342 30.73 -8.95 4.92
C VAL A 342 30.69 -10.40 4.44
N ASN A 343 31.42 -10.71 3.38
CA ASN A 343 31.54 -12.07 2.84
C ASN A 343 33.03 -12.42 2.66
N ASP A 344 33.33 -13.70 2.57
CA ASP A 344 34.68 -14.19 2.22
C ASP A 344 34.82 -14.60 0.74
N ASN A 345 33.73 -14.46 0.00
CA ASN A 345 33.63 -14.71 -1.43
C ASN A 345 32.55 -13.81 -2.04
N CYS A 346 32.48 -13.77 -3.38
CA CYS A 346 31.49 -12.97 -4.12
C CYS A 346 30.40 -13.89 -4.69
N ASP A 347 29.37 -14.15 -3.90
CA ASP A 347 28.27 -15.08 -4.13
C ASP A 347 27.06 -14.47 -4.85
N LEU A 348 27.01 -13.14 -4.99
CA LEU A 348 25.90 -12.42 -5.61
C LEU A 348 26.11 -12.23 -7.11
N ASP A 349 25.15 -12.65 -7.95
CA ASP A 349 25.17 -12.40 -9.40
C ASP A 349 24.69 -10.97 -9.73
N THR A 350 25.63 -10.13 -10.16
CA THR A 350 25.39 -8.73 -10.55
C THR A 350 25.44 -8.53 -12.07
N SER A 351 25.60 -9.60 -12.85
CA SER A 351 25.77 -9.56 -14.30
C SER A 351 24.58 -8.92 -15.02
N TYR A 352 23.37 -9.06 -14.49
CA TYR A 352 22.19 -8.38 -15.02
C TYR A 352 22.30 -6.87 -14.83
N CYS A 353 22.61 -6.39 -13.63
CA CYS A 353 22.81 -4.97 -13.34
C CYS A 353 23.87 -4.35 -14.26
N GLN A 354 25.04 -4.98 -14.39
CA GLN A 354 26.12 -4.49 -15.25
C GLN A 354 25.67 -4.38 -16.72
N ARG A 355 24.90 -5.35 -17.20
CA ARG A 355 24.39 -5.34 -18.59
C ARG A 355 23.35 -4.25 -18.84
N VAL A 356 22.47 -3.96 -17.87
CA VAL A 356 21.42 -2.94 -18.04
C VAL A 356 21.88 -1.52 -17.68
N ASN A 357 22.98 -1.39 -16.94
CA ASN A 357 23.58 -0.12 -16.53
C ASN A 357 25.05 -0.03 -16.99
N PRO A 358 25.32 0.30 -18.26
CA PRO A 358 26.68 0.27 -18.82
C PRO A 358 27.65 1.28 -18.20
N ASN A 359 27.14 2.34 -17.55
CA ASN A 359 27.96 3.32 -16.81
C ASN A 359 28.02 3.01 -15.31
N CYS A 360 27.57 1.83 -14.90
CA CYS A 360 27.68 1.39 -13.51
C CYS A 360 29.06 0.77 -13.29
N LYS A 361 29.80 1.33 -12.34
CA LYS A 361 31.09 0.77 -11.91
C LYS A 361 30.88 -0.41 -10.97
N TYR A 362 30.00 -0.26 -9.99
CA TYR A 362 29.70 -1.28 -8.98
C TYR A 362 28.20 -1.43 -8.77
N CYS A 363 27.74 -2.68 -8.78
CA CYS A 363 26.35 -3.05 -8.54
C CYS A 363 26.16 -3.50 -7.09
N ASP A 364 25.04 -3.11 -6.50
CA ASP A 364 24.53 -3.66 -5.25
C ASP A 364 23.29 -4.49 -5.58
N GLY A 365 23.46 -5.81 -5.59
CA GLY A 365 22.49 -6.75 -6.17
C GLY A 365 22.15 -6.41 -7.62
N GLN A 366 20.90 -5.97 -7.86
CA GLN A 366 20.38 -5.69 -9.20
C GLN A 366 20.34 -4.20 -9.56
N ILE A 367 20.78 -3.31 -8.66
CA ILE A 367 20.82 -1.86 -8.88
C ILE A 367 22.26 -1.34 -8.88
N CYS A 368 22.49 -0.15 -9.45
CA CYS A 368 23.82 0.44 -9.40
C CYS A 368 24.07 1.12 -8.05
N ALA A 369 25.22 0.83 -7.43
CA ALA A 369 25.67 1.51 -6.21
C ALA A 369 26.58 2.70 -6.52
N GLN A 370 27.44 2.55 -7.54
CA GLN A 370 28.41 3.57 -7.90
C GLN A 370 28.62 3.63 -9.42
N CYS A 371 28.62 4.83 -9.96
CA CYS A 371 28.85 5.06 -11.38
C CYS A 371 30.34 5.11 -11.74
N THR A 372 30.63 4.94 -13.03
CA THR A 372 31.96 5.20 -13.59
C THR A 372 32.34 6.67 -13.51
N ASP A 373 33.64 6.97 -13.60
CA ASP A 373 34.14 8.34 -13.60
C ASP A 373 33.48 9.15 -14.73
N ASN A 374 32.88 10.31 -14.40
CA ASN A 374 32.07 11.20 -15.26
C ASN A 374 30.59 10.81 -15.46
N SER A 375 30.06 9.92 -14.64
CA SER A 375 28.64 9.56 -14.62
C SER A 375 28.04 9.83 -13.24
N HIS A 376 26.75 10.16 -13.19
CA HIS A 376 26.04 10.41 -11.94
C HIS A 376 24.83 9.50 -11.81
N ILE A 377 24.51 9.12 -10.57
CA ILE A 377 23.43 8.18 -10.25
C ILE A 377 22.10 8.94 -10.05
N THR A 378 21.00 8.39 -10.55
CA THR A 378 19.65 8.89 -10.22
C THR A 378 19.23 8.44 -8.82
N GLU A 379 18.65 9.34 -8.03
CA GLU A 379 18.25 9.07 -6.64
C GLU A 379 17.21 7.95 -6.47
N ASP A 380 16.41 7.66 -7.50
CA ASP A 380 15.29 6.74 -7.45
C ASP A 380 15.51 5.44 -8.24
N THR A 381 16.00 5.55 -9.48
CA THR A 381 16.18 4.37 -10.35
C THR A 381 17.54 3.71 -10.19
N HIS A 382 18.46 4.35 -9.45
CA HIS A 382 19.86 3.89 -9.30
C HIS A 382 20.53 3.59 -10.64
N LYS A 383 20.28 4.42 -11.66
CA LYS A 383 20.91 4.33 -12.98
C LYS A 383 21.93 5.43 -13.17
N CYS A 384 22.98 5.12 -13.91
CA CYS A 384 24.10 6.03 -14.16
C CYS A 384 24.03 6.66 -15.54
N TYR A 385 24.04 8.00 -15.58
CA TYR A 385 24.05 8.76 -16.83
C TYR A 385 25.22 9.75 -16.86
N ASN A 386 25.78 9.97 -18.05
CA ASN A 386 26.87 10.95 -18.25
C ASN A 386 26.32 12.37 -18.46
N ILE A 387 25.02 12.47 -18.75
CA ILE A 387 24.28 13.70 -19.02
C ILE A 387 22.95 13.58 -18.27
N SER A 388 22.45 14.69 -17.75
CA SER A 388 21.17 14.71 -17.03
C SER A 388 20.06 14.13 -17.89
N PRO A 389 19.38 13.06 -17.46
CA PRO A 389 18.20 12.55 -18.14
C PRO A 389 17.02 13.53 -17.99
N ASP A 390 16.07 13.47 -18.92
CA ASP A 390 14.83 14.25 -18.85
C ASP A 390 14.11 14.00 -17.52
N GLY A 391 13.60 15.07 -16.90
CA GLY A 391 12.94 15.02 -15.59
C GLY A 391 13.90 15.11 -14.39
N TYR A 392 15.21 15.28 -14.62
CA TYR A 392 16.20 15.39 -13.53
C TYR A 392 17.10 16.61 -13.64
N TYR A 393 17.65 17.02 -12.51
CA TYR A 393 18.74 17.99 -12.40
C TYR A 393 19.86 17.45 -11.50
N LEU A 394 21.09 17.96 -11.69
CA LEU A 394 22.25 17.54 -10.89
C LEU A 394 22.31 18.33 -9.57
N ASP A 395 22.36 17.62 -8.44
CA ASP A 395 22.54 18.20 -7.10
C ASP A 395 23.68 17.47 -6.37
N GLY A 396 24.86 18.10 -6.34
CA GLY A 396 26.09 17.42 -5.95
C GLY A 396 26.49 16.38 -6.99
N ASP A 397 26.61 15.12 -6.56
CA ASP A 397 26.98 13.99 -7.43
C ASP A 397 25.78 13.09 -7.83
N ILE A 398 24.55 13.51 -7.51
CA ILE A 398 23.32 12.72 -7.70
C ILE A 398 22.34 13.50 -8.59
N TYR A 399 21.70 12.79 -9.53
CA TYR A 399 20.56 13.32 -10.28
C TYR A 399 19.27 13.18 -9.46
N LYS A 400 18.62 14.31 -9.19
CA LYS A 400 17.35 14.39 -8.46
C LYS A 400 16.19 14.74 -9.37
N HIS A 401 14.99 14.30 -9.02
CA HIS A 401 13.78 14.60 -9.79
C HIS A 401 13.47 16.10 -9.80
N CYS A 402 13.03 16.57 -10.97
CA CYS A 402 12.34 17.84 -11.09
C CYS A 402 11.01 17.82 -10.33
N ASP A 403 10.48 19.00 -10.02
CA ASP A 403 9.15 19.11 -9.41
C ASP A 403 8.08 18.50 -10.34
N ALA A 404 6.94 18.14 -9.77
CA ALA A 404 5.83 17.53 -10.50
C ALA A 404 5.49 18.32 -11.78
N HIS A 405 5.29 17.59 -12.88
CA HIS A 405 4.90 18.12 -14.19
C HIS A 405 5.97 18.99 -14.87
N CYS A 406 7.22 18.90 -14.42
CA CYS A 406 8.36 19.56 -15.02
C CYS A 406 9.25 18.56 -15.79
N ASP A 407 9.48 18.82 -17.07
CA ASP A 407 10.34 18.00 -17.93
C ASP A 407 11.81 18.38 -17.79
N THR A 408 12.12 19.68 -17.65
CA THR A 408 13.49 20.16 -17.45
C THR A 408 13.53 21.20 -16.36
N CYS A 409 14.50 21.10 -15.46
CA CYS A 409 14.70 22.03 -14.36
C CYS A 409 16.20 22.23 -14.09
N GLU A 410 16.54 23.34 -13.44
CA GLU A 410 17.93 23.64 -13.05
C GLU A 410 18.18 23.30 -11.57
N SER A 411 17.14 23.37 -10.75
CA SER A 411 17.13 23.02 -9.34
C SER A 411 15.71 22.79 -8.84
N LYS A 412 15.56 22.35 -7.58
CA LYS A 412 14.26 22.25 -6.90
C LYS A 412 13.53 23.60 -6.92
N GLY A 413 12.28 23.63 -7.38
CA GLY A 413 11.50 24.86 -7.52
C GLY A 413 11.82 25.69 -8.77
N SER A 414 12.72 25.23 -9.64
CA SER A 414 13.20 25.98 -10.80
C SER A 414 12.95 25.19 -12.09
N CYS A 415 11.66 25.05 -12.45
CA CYS A 415 11.30 24.46 -13.72
C CYS A 415 11.60 25.41 -14.87
N THR A 416 12.14 24.88 -15.96
CA THR A 416 12.40 25.63 -17.20
C THR A 416 11.51 25.16 -18.36
N LYS A 417 10.96 23.96 -18.27
CA LYS A 417 10.02 23.42 -19.27
C LYS A 417 9.03 22.44 -18.62
N CYS A 418 7.75 22.65 -18.87
CA CYS A 418 6.71 21.75 -18.40
C CYS A 418 6.54 20.51 -19.28
N SER A 419 6.05 19.44 -18.65
CA SER A 419 5.58 18.24 -19.33
C SER A 419 4.43 18.53 -20.29
N PRO A 420 4.21 17.68 -21.31
CA PRO A 420 3.09 17.84 -22.23
C PRO A 420 1.74 17.98 -21.48
N ASN A 421 0.90 18.91 -21.93
CA ASN A 421 -0.40 19.29 -21.35
C ASN A 421 -0.34 20.15 -20.07
N TYR A 422 0.84 20.58 -19.63
CA TYR A 422 0.99 21.51 -18.50
C TYR A 422 1.48 22.89 -18.97
N ILE A 423 1.09 23.91 -18.22
CA ILE A 423 1.34 25.33 -18.51
C ILE A 423 2.37 25.86 -17.52
N TYR A 424 3.35 26.61 -18.03
CA TYR A 424 4.43 27.18 -17.21
C TYR A 424 3.97 28.44 -16.49
N ILE A 425 4.13 28.51 -15.17
CA ILE A 425 3.79 29.67 -14.34
C ILE A 425 5.04 30.52 -14.10
N GLU A 426 5.19 31.60 -14.87
CA GLU A 426 6.38 32.47 -14.90
C GLU A 426 6.79 32.99 -13.50
N ASP A 427 5.83 33.46 -12.69
CA ASP A 427 6.09 34.01 -11.36
C ASP A 427 6.65 33.00 -10.35
N THR A 428 6.37 31.70 -10.54
CA THR A 428 6.73 30.65 -9.56
C THR A 428 7.71 29.63 -10.10
N SER A 429 8.02 29.68 -11.39
CA SER A 429 8.83 28.67 -12.09
C SER A 429 8.30 27.23 -11.90
N LYS A 430 6.96 27.07 -11.92
CA LYS A 430 6.26 25.79 -11.73
C LYS A 430 5.35 25.48 -12.92
N CYS A 431 4.83 24.26 -12.94
CA CYS A 431 3.92 23.77 -13.98
C CYS A 431 2.60 23.33 -13.35
N ASP A 432 1.50 23.72 -13.98
CA ASP A 432 0.15 23.31 -13.56
C ASP A 432 -0.76 23.14 -14.79
N SER A 433 -1.85 22.43 -14.60
CA SER A 433 -2.89 22.19 -15.62
C SER A 433 -3.70 23.46 -15.95
N GLU A 434 -3.76 24.42 -15.03
CA GLU A 434 -4.49 25.68 -15.19
C GLU A 434 -3.70 26.87 -14.60
N CYS A 435 -3.93 28.08 -15.12
CA CYS A 435 -3.31 29.27 -14.56
C CYS A 435 -3.99 29.70 -13.25
N PRO A 436 -3.23 30.20 -12.26
CA PRO A 436 -3.80 30.72 -11.02
C PRO A 436 -4.64 31.98 -11.27
N LYS A 437 -5.60 32.25 -10.39
CA LYS A 437 -6.41 33.48 -10.43
C LYS A 437 -5.54 34.74 -10.49
N GLY A 438 -5.96 35.74 -11.26
CA GLY A 438 -5.16 36.93 -11.53
C GLY A 438 -4.02 36.71 -12.55
N SER A 439 -4.11 35.67 -13.39
CA SER A 439 -3.19 35.40 -14.50
C SER A 439 -3.96 35.00 -15.77
N PHE A 440 -3.31 35.13 -16.93
CA PHE A 440 -3.83 34.72 -18.23
C PHE A 440 -2.82 33.86 -19.00
N VAL A 441 -3.30 33.05 -19.94
CA VAL A 441 -2.46 32.19 -20.78
C VAL A 441 -1.97 32.99 -21.99
N LEU A 442 -0.65 33.06 -22.18
CA LEU A 442 -0.03 33.55 -23.42
C LEU A 442 0.85 32.43 -24.01
N GLY A 443 0.36 31.77 -25.07
CA GLY A 443 0.99 30.57 -25.59
C GLY A 443 0.83 29.40 -24.61
N ASN A 444 1.92 28.95 -23.99
CA ASN A 444 1.91 27.92 -22.95
C ASN A 444 2.50 28.41 -21.62
N VAL A 445 2.39 29.72 -21.37
CA VAL A 445 2.90 30.39 -20.17
C VAL A 445 1.78 31.19 -19.51
N CYS A 446 1.60 31.02 -18.20
CA CYS A 446 0.76 31.88 -17.37
C CYS A 446 1.52 33.16 -17.05
N LYS A 447 0.96 34.30 -17.49
CA LYS A 447 1.43 35.64 -17.16
C LYS A 447 0.47 36.30 -16.20
N LYS A 448 1.01 37.06 -15.24
CA LYS A 448 0.20 37.78 -14.27
C LYS A 448 -0.61 38.89 -14.96
N CYS A 449 -1.84 39.07 -14.52
CA CYS A 449 -2.63 40.25 -14.88
C CYS A 449 -1.96 41.53 -14.36
N MET A 450 -2.33 42.66 -14.94
CA MET A 450 -1.93 43.96 -14.43
C MET A 450 -2.37 44.16 -12.97
N SER A 451 -1.69 45.07 -12.27
CA SER A 451 -1.98 45.38 -10.87
C SER A 451 -3.48 45.69 -10.65
N LYS A 452 -4.05 45.12 -9.58
CA LYS A 452 -5.47 45.30 -9.17
C LYS A 452 -6.51 44.68 -10.11
N CYS A 453 -6.09 43.80 -11.02
CA CYS A 453 -6.98 43.03 -11.88
C CYS A 453 -7.09 41.57 -11.42
N THR A 454 -8.31 41.03 -11.34
CA THR A 454 -8.60 39.63 -10.93
C THR A 454 -8.79 38.70 -12.13
N GLU A 455 -9.31 39.21 -13.25
CA GLU A 455 -9.50 38.48 -14.50
C GLU A 455 -9.05 39.34 -15.69
N CYS A 456 -8.17 38.82 -16.54
CA CYS A 456 -7.65 39.51 -17.71
C CYS A 456 -7.51 38.57 -18.91
N VAL A 457 -7.48 39.13 -20.12
CA VAL A 457 -7.22 38.38 -21.37
C VAL A 457 -5.83 38.66 -21.93
N SER A 458 -5.23 39.77 -21.51
CA SER A 458 -3.86 40.15 -21.85
C SER A 458 -3.27 40.97 -20.69
N GLN A 459 -2.01 41.37 -20.83
CA GLN A 459 -1.35 42.21 -19.83
C GLN A 459 -1.98 43.61 -19.71
N ASP A 460 -2.67 44.08 -20.76
CA ASP A 460 -3.22 45.44 -20.85
C ASP A 460 -4.77 45.47 -20.82
N GLU A 461 -5.42 44.31 -20.80
CA GLU A 461 -6.89 44.21 -20.89
C GLU A 461 -7.47 43.43 -19.72
N CYS A 462 -8.01 44.18 -18.76
CA CYS A 462 -8.66 43.66 -17.56
C CYS A 462 -10.18 43.54 -17.75
N ARG A 463 -10.76 42.42 -17.35
CA ARG A 463 -12.21 42.18 -17.33
C ARG A 463 -12.83 42.56 -16.00
N THR A 464 -12.16 42.17 -14.92
CA THR A 464 -12.67 42.32 -13.56
C THR A 464 -11.57 42.86 -12.67
N CYS A 465 -11.85 43.95 -11.96
CA CYS A 465 -10.94 44.54 -10.98
C CYS A 465 -11.16 43.92 -9.59
N VAL A 466 -10.21 44.13 -8.69
CA VAL A 466 -10.44 43.84 -7.26
C VAL A 466 -11.46 44.83 -6.67
N ASP A 467 -12.18 44.42 -5.63
CA ASP A 467 -13.16 45.26 -4.92
C ASP A 467 -12.59 46.64 -4.56
N GLY A 468 -13.42 47.68 -4.64
CA GLY A 468 -13.03 49.08 -4.53
C GLY A 468 -12.35 49.66 -5.77
N TYR A 469 -12.30 48.94 -6.90
CA TYR A 469 -11.78 49.43 -8.18
C TYR A 469 -12.72 49.10 -9.34
N TYR A 470 -12.85 50.02 -10.30
CA TYR A 470 -13.54 49.82 -11.57
C TYR A 470 -12.57 49.91 -12.76
N PHE A 471 -12.90 49.25 -13.88
CA PHE A 471 -12.09 49.32 -15.09
C PHE A 471 -12.45 50.57 -15.90
N ASN A 472 -11.50 51.49 -16.05
CA ASN A 472 -11.74 52.76 -16.76
C ASN A 472 -11.42 52.72 -18.27
N GLY A 473 -11.25 51.53 -18.85
CA GLY A 473 -10.82 51.33 -20.24
C GLY A 473 -9.31 51.22 -20.44
N ILE A 474 -8.50 51.51 -19.42
CA ILE A 474 -7.03 51.40 -19.46
C ILE A 474 -6.49 50.62 -18.27
N LYS A 475 -7.03 50.86 -17.06
CA LYS A 475 -6.59 50.21 -15.82
C LYS A 475 -7.72 50.16 -14.80
N CYS A 476 -7.54 49.35 -13.77
CA CYS A 476 -8.37 49.41 -12.57
C CYS A 476 -8.09 50.72 -11.81
N ALA A 477 -9.08 51.60 -11.74
CA ALA A 477 -9.06 52.85 -10.99
C ALA A 477 -9.90 52.70 -9.73
N ALA A 478 -9.51 53.37 -8.64
CA ALA A 478 -10.21 53.25 -7.37
C ALA A 478 -11.62 53.89 -7.46
N CYS A 479 -12.58 53.27 -6.80
CA CYS A 479 -13.89 53.85 -6.54
C CYS A 479 -13.76 55.10 -5.66
N LYS A 480 -14.81 55.92 -5.66
CA LYS A 480 -14.94 57.05 -4.74
C LYS A 480 -14.94 56.56 -3.29
N SER A 481 -14.52 57.41 -2.35
CA SER A 481 -14.44 57.06 -0.93
C SER A 481 -15.77 56.51 -0.41
N HIS A 482 -15.71 55.43 0.38
CA HIS A 482 -16.88 54.79 0.99
C HIS A 482 -17.75 53.97 0.04
N CYS A 483 -17.18 53.59 -1.11
CA CYS A 483 -17.82 52.76 -2.12
C CYS A 483 -17.00 51.48 -2.39
N ASP A 484 -17.62 50.32 -2.13
CA ASP A 484 -17.02 48.99 -2.34
C ASP A 484 -17.17 48.50 -3.78
N GLU A 485 -18.31 48.78 -4.43
CA GLU A 485 -18.54 48.47 -5.84
C GLU A 485 -19.01 49.72 -6.58
N CYS A 486 -18.36 50.05 -7.69
CA CYS A 486 -18.71 51.20 -8.52
C CYS A 486 -18.62 50.86 -10.02
N TYR A 487 -19.45 51.51 -10.83
CA TYR A 487 -19.39 51.36 -12.30
C TYR A 487 -18.43 52.37 -12.94
N ASP A 488 -18.34 53.55 -12.34
CA ASP A 488 -17.36 54.59 -12.64
C ASP A 488 -17.01 55.38 -11.37
N TYR A 489 -16.31 56.51 -11.49
CA TYR A 489 -15.92 57.30 -10.32
C TYR A 489 -17.10 57.96 -9.59
N ASP A 490 -18.18 58.30 -10.29
CA ASP A 490 -19.30 59.07 -9.74
C ASP A 490 -20.45 58.17 -9.26
N VAL A 491 -20.60 56.98 -9.84
CA VAL A 491 -21.71 56.06 -9.55
C VAL A 491 -21.28 54.93 -8.63
N CYS A 492 -21.75 54.98 -7.38
CA CYS A 492 -21.58 53.88 -6.44
C CYS A 492 -22.73 52.86 -6.54
N ALA A 493 -22.40 51.58 -6.62
CA ALA A 493 -23.36 50.48 -6.63
C ALA A 493 -23.54 49.85 -5.23
N LEU A 494 -22.48 49.82 -4.42
CA LEU A 494 -22.48 49.27 -3.07
C LEU A 494 -21.59 50.09 -2.14
N CYS A 495 -22.14 50.53 -1.02
CA CYS A 495 -21.39 51.29 -0.01
C CYS A 495 -20.60 50.38 0.93
N GLU A 496 -19.48 50.91 1.45
CA GLU A 496 -18.73 50.30 2.55
C GLU A 496 -19.64 50.03 3.77
N ASP A 497 -19.32 49.00 4.55
CA ASP A 497 -19.99 48.71 5.82
C ASP A 497 -20.08 49.97 6.71
N SER A 498 -21.28 50.27 7.22
CA SER A 498 -21.64 51.46 8.03
C SER A 498 -22.01 52.73 7.25
N TYR A 499 -22.10 52.68 5.92
CA TYR A 499 -22.65 53.75 5.10
C TYR A 499 -24.01 53.38 4.51
N TYR A 500 -24.82 54.39 4.20
CA TYR A 500 -26.14 54.25 3.59
C TYR A 500 -26.11 54.80 2.16
N TYR A 501 -26.75 54.10 1.23
CA TYR A 501 -26.86 54.56 -0.16
C TYR A 501 -27.95 55.62 -0.28
N GLN A 502 -27.64 56.80 -0.83
CA GLN A 502 -28.63 57.86 -1.05
C GLN A 502 -29.12 57.86 -2.49
N GLU A 503 -30.41 57.53 -2.70
CA GLU A 503 -30.99 57.26 -4.03
C GLU A 503 -30.96 58.47 -4.99
N ASP A 504 -31.04 59.69 -4.47
CA ASP A 504 -31.06 60.91 -5.29
C ASP A 504 -29.67 61.34 -5.78
N THR A 505 -28.61 60.99 -5.04
CA THR A 505 -27.24 61.43 -5.33
C THR A 505 -26.33 60.31 -5.79
N GLU A 506 -26.81 59.07 -5.76
CA GLU A 506 -26.05 57.84 -6.04
C GLU A 506 -24.75 57.74 -5.21
N ASP A 507 -24.78 58.28 -3.98
CA ASP A 507 -23.61 58.47 -3.12
C ASP A 507 -23.80 57.79 -1.76
N CYS A 508 -22.68 57.49 -1.10
CA CYS A 508 -22.65 56.81 0.19
C CYS A 508 -22.52 57.83 1.33
N VAL A 509 -23.51 57.87 2.22
CA VAL A 509 -23.58 58.81 3.33
C VAL A 509 -23.58 58.10 4.68
N LYS A 510 -22.94 58.70 5.68
CA LYS A 510 -22.86 58.12 7.02
C LYS A 510 -24.19 58.16 7.78
N TYR A 511 -25.01 59.19 7.52
CA TYR A 511 -26.33 59.38 8.12
C TYR A 511 -27.29 59.93 7.07
N CYS A 512 -28.51 59.42 7.01
CA CYS A 512 -29.52 59.94 6.08
C CYS A 512 -29.92 61.39 6.44
N PRO A 513 -30.02 62.29 5.45
CA PRO A 513 -30.49 63.66 5.70
C PRO A 513 -31.93 63.67 6.22
N SER A 514 -32.33 64.74 6.93
CA SER A 514 -33.61 64.82 7.65
C SER A 514 -34.88 64.68 6.80
N ASN A 515 -34.79 64.92 5.49
CA ASN A 515 -35.88 64.75 4.53
C ASN A 515 -35.87 63.36 3.85
N TYR A 516 -35.18 62.38 4.45
CA TYR A 516 -35.12 60.99 4.04
C TYR A 516 -35.41 60.07 5.25
N PHE A 517 -35.88 58.85 4.97
CA PHE A 517 -36.02 57.77 5.94
C PHE A 517 -35.14 56.58 5.51
N ILE A 518 -34.75 55.74 6.46
CA ILE A 518 -33.93 54.55 6.19
C ILE A 518 -34.84 53.39 5.79
N ASP A 519 -34.59 52.80 4.63
CA ASP A 519 -35.19 51.55 4.18
C ASP A 519 -34.11 50.62 3.63
N ASN A 520 -33.84 49.51 4.32
CA ASN A 520 -32.84 48.49 3.92
C ASN A 520 -31.48 49.08 3.49
N LEU A 521 -30.87 49.89 4.36
CA LEU A 521 -29.58 50.59 4.12
C LEU A 521 -29.61 51.67 3.03
N VAL A 522 -30.78 52.01 2.50
CA VAL A 522 -30.97 53.10 1.54
C VAL A 522 -31.65 54.29 2.23
N CYS A 523 -31.11 55.49 2.03
CA CYS A 523 -31.79 56.74 2.37
C CYS A 523 -32.81 57.06 1.29
N ARG A 524 -34.09 56.86 1.60
CA ARG A 524 -35.22 57.15 0.69
C ARG A 524 -35.91 58.45 1.01
N LYS A 525 -36.26 59.22 -0.01
CA LYS A 525 -36.81 60.57 0.19
C LYS A 525 -38.21 60.52 0.80
N CYS A 526 -38.48 61.43 1.75
CA CYS A 526 -39.82 61.64 2.28
C CYS A 526 -40.81 62.05 1.17
N ASN A 527 -42.10 61.80 1.42
CA ASN A 527 -43.18 62.21 0.51
C ASN A 527 -43.21 63.73 0.32
N LYS A 528 -43.85 64.18 -0.76
CA LYS A 528 -43.89 65.57 -1.19
C LYS A 528 -44.40 66.47 -0.07
N HIS A 529 -43.70 67.59 0.14
CA HIS A 529 -43.99 68.59 1.17
C HIS A 529 -43.86 68.08 2.61
N CYS A 530 -43.17 66.97 2.80
CA CYS A 530 -42.82 66.44 4.11
C CYS A 530 -41.38 66.77 4.49
N LYS A 531 -41.20 67.41 5.64
CA LYS A 531 -39.90 67.84 6.18
C LYS A 531 -39.18 66.72 6.92
N THR A 532 -39.90 65.92 7.71
CA THR A 532 -39.40 64.72 8.39
C THR A 532 -40.46 63.62 8.34
N CYS A 533 -40.03 62.39 8.06
CA CYS A 533 -40.91 61.24 7.91
C CYS A 533 -40.29 59.99 8.57
N GLU A 534 -41.14 59.11 9.08
CA GLU A 534 -40.73 57.79 9.57
C GLU A 534 -40.69 56.78 8.41
N ASN A 535 -41.60 56.92 7.46
CA ASN A 535 -41.65 56.15 6.22
C ASN A 535 -42.29 56.99 5.11
N PHE A 536 -42.41 56.42 3.90
CA PHE A 536 -42.98 57.12 2.75
C PHE A 536 -44.42 57.62 2.97
N TYR A 537 -45.22 56.98 3.83
CA TYR A 537 -46.63 57.33 4.01
C TYR A 537 -46.88 58.24 5.21
N SER A 538 -45.99 58.26 6.21
CA SER A 538 -46.17 59.06 7.43
C SER A 538 -45.30 60.31 7.42
N CYS A 539 -45.94 61.47 7.31
CA CYS A 539 -45.26 62.73 7.54
C CYS A 539 -45.42 63.20 8.98
N GLU A 540 -44.30 63.40 9.68
CA GLU A 540 -44.31 63.91 11.05
C GLU A 540 -44.43 65.43 11.08
N VAL A 541 -43.72 66.10 10.16
CA VAL A 541 -43.67 67.56 10.06
C VAL A 541 -43.80 67.98 8.61
N CYS A 542 -44.87 68.69 8.28
CA CYS A 542 -45.04 69.30 6.96
C CYS A 542 -44.09 70.47 6.75
N GLU A 543 -43.71 70.73 5.50
CA GLU A 543 -43.04 71.97 5.09
C GLU A 543 -43.89 73.20 5.48
N ASP A 544 -43.21 74.33 5.73
CA ASP A 544 -43.88 75.56 6.15
C ASP A 544 -44.94 75.99 5.12
N GLY A 545 -46.17 76.14 5.59
CA GLY A 545 -47.33 76.48 4.76
C GLY A 545 -48.15 75.29 4.29
N PHE A 546 -47.72 74.04 4.53
CA PHE A 546 -48.54 72.85 4.29
C PHE A 546 -49.15 72.32 5.59
N PHE A 547 -50.32 71.70 5.50
CA PHE A 547 -51.09 71.20 6.64
C PHE A 547 -51.38 69.72 6.47
N PRO A 548 -51.19 68.89 7.52
CA PRO A 548 -51.48 67.46 7.41
C PRO A 548 -52.99 67.24 7.36
N LYS A 549 -53.42 66.35 6.47
CA LYS A 549 -54.78 65.79 6.50
C LYS A 549 -54.95 64.88 7.72
N GLU A 550 -56.14 64.91 8.29
CA GLU A 550 -56.49 64.12 9.48
C GLU A 550 -56.41 62.60 9.28
N ASP A 551 -56.68 62.11 8.06
CA ASP A 551 -56.83 60.68 7.77
C ASP A 551 -55.53 59.97 7.38
N ASP A 552 -54.74 60.57 6.49
CA ASP A 552 -53.51 59.95 5.98
C ASP A 552 -52.22 60.74 6.29
N GLY A 553 -52.34 61.91 6.94
CA GLY A 553 -51.18 62.73 7.31
C GLY A 553 -50.48 63.40 6.12
N GLU A 554 -51.01 63.31 4.90
CA GLU A 554 -50.42 63.96 3.73
C GLU A 554 -50.47 65.48 3.88
N CYS A 555 -49.34 66.13 3.60
CA CYS A 555 -49.15 67.57 3.73
C CYS A 555 -49.69 68.33 2.52
N VAL A 556 -50.79 69.07 2.71
CA VAL A 556 -51.52 69.75 1.64
C VAL A 556 -51.76 71.23 1.96
N ASN A 557 -51.82 72.07 0.93
CA ASN A 557 -52.29 73.46 1.01
C ASN A 557 -52.79 73.91 -0.39
N PRO A 558 -54.05 74.37 -0.54
CA PRO A 558 -55.11 74.47 0.47
C PRO A 558 -55.69 73.09 0.85
N CYS A 559 -56.53 73.03 1.90
CA CYS A 559 -57.25 71.80 2.22
C CYS A 559 -58.15 71.37 1.03
N PRO A 560 -58.13 70.09 0.64
CA PRO A 560 -58.88 69.59 -0.51
C PRO A 560 -60.40 69.57 -0.26
N GLU A 561 -61.19 69.36 -1.32
CA GLU A 561 -62.65 69.28 -1.21
C GLU A 561 -63.08 68.27 -0.13
N LYS A 562 -64.12 68.63 0.64
CA LYS A 562 -64.62 67.90 1.83
C LYS A 562 -63.71 67.97 3.06
N TYR A 563 -62.69 68.81 3.06
CA TYR A 563 -61.92 69.16 4.24
C TYR A 563 -61.95 70.67 4.46
N PHE A 564 -61.83 71.08 5.72
CA PHE A 564 -61.74 72.47 6.10
C PHE A 564 -60.52 72.68 7.00
N LEU A 565 -59.93 73.86 6.92
CA LEU A 565 -58.76 74.19 7.74
C LEU A 565 -59.22 74.62 9.14
N GLN A 566 -58.79 73.89 10.15
CA GLN A 566 -58.93 74.27 11.55
C GLN A 566 -57.65 73.91 12.31
N ASP A 567 -57.14 74.84 13.12
CA ASP A 567 -55.95 74.65 13.96
C ASP A 567 -54.71 74.10 13.20
N LYS A 568 -54.48 74.60 11.98
CA LYS A 568 -53.40 74.18 11.06
C LYS A 568 -53.43 72.69 10.66
N LYS A 569 -54.61 72.06 10.71
CA LYS A 569 -54.87 70.73 10.18
C LYS A 569 -56.06 70.77 9.23
N CYS A 570 -56.03 69.94 8.20
CA CYS A 570 -57.18 69.75 7.33
C CYS A 570 -58.09 68.68 7.94
N LEU A 571 -59.18 69.12 8.57
CA LEU A 571 -60.18 68.26 9.20
C LEU A 571 -61.31 67.95 8.22
N LYS A 572 -61.89 66.75 8.34
CA LYS A 572 -62.92 66.30 7.39
C LYS A 572 -64.28 66.95 7.69
N CYS A 573 -64.97 67.40 6.65
CA CYS A 573 -66.34 67.90 6.73
C CYS A 573 -67.31 66.81 7.25
N GLN A 574 -68.25 67.19 8.11
CA GLN A 574 -69.37 66.36 8.55
C GLN A 574 -70.34 66.03 7.40
N GLU A 575 -71.08 64.92 7.55
CA GLU A 575 -71.96 64.40 6.49
C GLU A 575 -73.26 65.21 6.29
N LYS A 576 -73.73 65.94 7.31
CA LYS A 576 -74.97 66.72 7.24
C LYS A 576 -74.85 68.02 8.04
N TYR A 577 -75.27 69.11 7.41
CA TYR A 577 -75.34 70.42 8.04
C TYR A 577 -76.77 70.97 8.08
N LEU A 578 -77.10 71.74 9.12
CA LEU A 578 -78.35 72.50 9.23
C LEU A 578 -78.25 73.80 8.41
N LEU A 579 -79.25 74.07 7.56
CA LEU A 579 -79.31 75.29 6.73
C LEU A 579 -80.34 76.31 7.27
N PRO A 580 -80.04 77.63 7.21
CA PRO A 580 -78.81 78.23 6.65
C PRO A 580 -77.59 78.10 7.60
N CYS A 581 -76.40 77.90 7.02
CA CYS A 581 -75.14 77.67 7.75
C CYS A 581 -74.78 78.77 8.76
N THR A 582 -74.43 78.40 9.99
CA THR A 582 -74.05 79.33 11.06
C THR A 582 -72.54 79.40 11.35
N ASP A 583 -71.75 78.38 11.01
CA ASP A 583 -70.29 78.31 11.27
C ASP A 583 -69.44 78.20 9.99
N ASN A 584 -68.11 78.27 10.15
CA ASN A 584 -67.15 78.26 9.05
C ASN A 584 -67.06 76.88 8.37
N GLU A 585 -67.18 75.82 9.15
CA GLU A 585 -67.20 74.45 8.67
C GLU A 585 -68.35 74.26 7.66
N CYS A 586 -69.59 74.55 8.05
CA CYS A 586 -70.77 74.44 7.19
C CYS A 586 -70.65 75.28 5.91
N LYS A 587 -70.13 76.51 6.02
CA LYS A 587 -69.99 77.42 4.88
C LYS A 587 -69.02 76.91 3.81
N VAL A 588 -67.91 76.29 4.22
CA VAL A 588 -66.91 75.73 3.30
C VAL A 588 -67.42 74.41 2.71
N CYS A 589 -68.04 73.57 3.53
CA CYS A 589 -68.43 72.21 3.15
C CYS A 589 -69.70 72.11 2.28
N VAL A 590 -70.57 73.14 2.22
CA VAL A 590 -71.88 73.12 1.49
C VAL A 590 -71.88 73.89 0.14
N GLY A 591 -70.72 74.35 -0.36
CA GLY A 591 -70.56 75.28 -1.50
C GLY A 591 -71.39 75.07 -2.81
N THR A 592 -71.86 76.21 -3.35
CA THR A 592 -72.59 76.53 -4.61
C THR A 592 -72.44 75.63 -5.85
N LYS A 593 -73.56 75.09 -6.39
CA LYS A 593 -73.66 74.48 -7.74
C LYS A 593 -74.87 75.01 -8.53
N ASN A 594 -74.64 75.71 -9.65
CA ASN A 594 -75.31 75.56 -10.97
C ASN A 594 -75.03 76.75 -11.91
N GLY A 595 -74.39 76.49 -13.06
CA GLY A 595 -74.30 77.47 -14.15
C GLY A 595 -73.31 77.18 -15.29
N ALA A 596 -73.81 76.52 -16.34
CA ALA A 596 -73.46 76.64 -17.77
C ALA A 596 -72.29 75.81 -18.40
N LEU A 597 -72.72 74.86 -19.24
CA LEU A 597 -72.01 74.15 -20.31
C LEU A 597 -71.47 75.07 -21.43
N LYS A 598 -70.40 74.64 -22.11
CA LYS A 598 -70.22 74.83 -23.56
C LYS A 598 -69.66 73.55 -24.22
N VAL A 599 -70.35 73.10 -25.26
CA VAL A 599 -70.01 71.98 -26.16
C VAL A 599 -69.54 72.57 -27.50
N SER A 600 -68.56 71.93 -28.17
CA SER A 600 -68.36 72.01 -29.62
C SER A 600 -67.79 70.69 -30.16
N ILE A 601 -68.26 70.32 -31.35
CA ILE A 601 -68.25 69.00 -31.99
C ILE A 601 -67.30 68.99 -33.21
N VAL A 602 -66.36 68.02 -33.20
CA VAL A 602 -65.97 67.01 -34.22
C VAL A 602 -65.74 67.40 -35.71
N LEU A 603 -64.56 67.07 -36.31
CA LEU A 603 -64.32 65.98 -37.30
C LEU A 603 -62.92 66.02 -37.98
N THR A 604 -62.14 64.97 -37.70
CA THR A 604 -61.30 64.10 -38.57
C THR A 604 -60.29 64.62 -39.61
N LEU A 605 -59.05 64.14 -39.47
CA LEU A 605 -58.22 63.59 -40.56
C LEU A 605 -57.27 62.53 -39.95
N MET A 606 -57.52 61.25 -40.27
CA MET A 606 -56.63 60.11 -40.04
C MET A 606 -56.25 59.52 -41.40
N VAL A 607 -54.95 59.29 -41.62
CA VAL A 607 -54.43 58.33 -42.61
C VAL A 607 -53.31 57.52 -41.94
N SER A 608 -53.67 56.26 -41.67
CA SER A 608 -52.92 54.98 -41.76
C SER A 608 -51.50 54.85 -41.15
N VAL A 609 -51.20 54.04 -40.10
CA VAL A 609 -51.33 52.56 -39.91
C VAL A 609 -50.15 51.79 -40.57
N PHE A 610 -49.42 50.79 -40.03
CA PHE A 610 -49.52 49.75 -38.97
C PHE A 610 -48.08 49.41 -38.48
N VAL A 611 -47.85 49.17 -37.18
CA VAL A 611 -46.80 48.24 -36.70
C VAL A 611 -47.39 47.48 -35.50
N LEU A 612 -47.19 46.16 -35.53
CA LEU A 612 -47.73 45.11 -34.66
C LEU A 612 -47.28 45.20 -33.20
#